data_AF-A0AAP4Y2S3-F1
#
_entry.id   AF-A0AAP4Y2S3-F1
#
_cell.length_a   1.000
_cell.length_b   1.000
_cell.length_c   1.000
_cell.angle_alpha   90.00
_cell.angle_beta   90.00
_cell.angle_gamma   90.00
#
_symmetry.space_group_name_H-M   'P 1'
#
loop_
_entity.id
_entity.type
_entity.pdbx_description
1 polymer ?
#
loop_
_entity_poly.entity_id
_entity_poly.type
_entity_poly.pdbx_seq_one_letter_code
_entity_poly.pdbx_strand_id
1 'polypeptide(L)'
;MRPRLGTLLVLPLLVLGTSFPRGAPAAAMLGAGLDRPAPVRDTTGYPGGPARGWLVIVGGNLHDPAIIRRFLELAGGPDAPLVMIPTASEGDQFGLSFPGLQKFRDAGATNMVLLHTRDRAVANTDSFVAPLRHARGVWFFGGRQWRLADAYLGTKTEAAIDSVLARGGVVGGSSAGATIQGSFLVRGDTKTNTIMMGDHQKGFGLLPGVAIDQHVLVRNREFDLVPVIEKHPDLLGIGLDENTAIVVHGSRFQVIGRSYVAIYDPTRRLDSGGRFYFLRVGDSYDLTTRTAYRPIQVERPLGRVEQEGWGSDSADGG
;
A
#
# COMPACT_ATOMS: atom_id res chain seq x y z
N MET A 1 -12.65 33.19 -41.71
CA MET A 1 -12.99 34.46 -41.02
C MET A 1 -13.82 34.15 -39.79
N ARG A 2 -13.30 34.38 -38.58
CA ARG A 2 -14.08 34.54 -37.33
C ARG A 2 -14.64 35.98 -37.28
N PRO A 3 -15.50 36.40 -36.33
CA PRO A 3 -16.49 35.70 -35.49
C PRO A 3 -17.86 36.45 -35.47
N ARG A 4 -18.86 35.98 -34.71
CA ARG A 4 -19.86 36.87 -34.08
C ARG A 4 -20.12 36.44 -32.63
N LEU A 5 -19.84 37.36 -31.72
CA LEU A 5 -20.29 37.40 -30.32
C LEU A 5 -21.71 37.96 -30.24
N GLY A 6 -22.39 37.64 -29.14
CA GLY A 6 -23.44 38.46 -28.50
C GLY A 6 -24.80 37.78 -28.45
N THR A 7 -25.61 37.85 -27.40
CA THR A 7 -25.53 38.51 -26.09
C THR A 7 -26.65 37.89 -25.25
N LEU A 8 -26.40 37.74 -23.95
CA LEU A 8 -27.32 37.25 -22.92
C LEU A 8 -28.50 38.23 -22.73
N LEU A 9 -29.73 37.73 -22.60
CA LEU A 9 -30.85 38.51 -22.05
C LEU A 9 -31.56 37.67 -20.97
N VAL A 10 -31.68 38.27 -19.79
CA VAL A 10 -32.34 37.79 -18.58
C VAL A 10 -33.64 38.57 -18.40
N LEU A 11 -34.68 37.95 -17.82
CA LEU A 11 -35.77 38.49 -16.94
C LEU A 11 -37.08 37.67 -17.13
N PRO A 12 -38.04 37.64 -16.18
CA PRO A 12 -37.95 37.25 -14.77
C PRO A 12 -39.06 36.25 -14.34
N LEU A 13 -38.99 35.86 -13.06
CA LEU A 13 -39.89 35.00 -12.29
C LEU A 13 -41.29 35.62 -12.05
N LEU A 14 -42.36 34.80 -12.09
CA LEU A 14 -43.60 35.07 -11.35
C LEU A 14 -44.27 33.75 -10.91
N VAL A 15 -44.61 33.66 -9.63
CA VAL A 15 -45.31 32.56 -8.94
C VAL A 15 -46.61 33.11 -8.35
N LEU A 16 -47.70 32.32 -8.38
CA LEU A 16 -48.81 32.18 -7.40
C LEU A 16 -50.00 31.51 -8.12
N GLY A 17 -50.41 30.28 -7.78
CA GLY A 17 -51.37 29.92 -6.71
C GLY A 17 -52.75 29.64 -7.37
N THR A 18 -53.65 28.72 -7.02
CA THR A 18 -53.90 27.78 -5.91
C THR A 18 -55.02 26.83 -6.38
N SER A 19 -55.14 25.60 -5.85
CA SER A 19 -56.39 25.02 -5.31
C SER A 19 -56.26 23.53 -4.95
N PHE A 20 -56.69 23.19 -3.73
CA PHE A 20 -56.82 21.86 -3.13
C PHE A 20 -58.11 21.14 -3.61
N PRO A 21 -58.24 19.82 -3.36
CA PRO A 21 -59.16 19.44 -2.29
C PRO A 21 -58.67 18.36 -1.31
N ARG A 22 -59.42 18.32 -0.21
CA ARG A 22 -59.27 17.62 1.07
C ARG A 22 -59.59 16.12 1.00
N GLY A 23 -59.04 15.37 1.97
CA GLY A 23 -59.62 14.11 2.43
C GLY A 23 -58.69 13.29 3.35
N ALA A 24 -58.74 13.52 4.66
CA ALA A 24 -58.23 12.60 5.68
C ALA A 24 -59.37 11.69 6.18
N PRO A 25 -59.09 10.50 6.75
CA PRO A 25 -58.96 10.38 8.21
C PRO A 25 -57.82 9.39 8.63
N ALA A 26 -57.00 9.68 9.64
CA ALA A 26 -57.16 9.47 11.10
C ALA A 26 -56.39 8.25 11.64
N ALA A 27 -55.36 8.58 12.45
CA ALA A 27 -54.87 7.93 13.67
C ALA A 27 -54.62 6.40 13.74
N ALA A 28 -53.33 6.05 13.89
CA ALA A 28 -52.88 5.05 14.85
C ALA A 28 -51.49 5.44 15.39
N MET A 29 -51.43 5.77 16.69
CA MET A 29 -50.21 5.86 17.50
C MET A 29 -49.68 4.46 17.78
N LEU A 30 -48.37 4.20 17.61
CA LEU A 30 -47.58 3.26 18.42
C LEU A 30 -46.10 3.23 17.96
N GLY A 31 -45.20 3.49 18.91
CA GLY A 31 -43.85 2.91 18.91
C GLY A 31 -42.72 3.76 18.30
N ALA A 32 -42.14 4.64 19.11
CA ALA A 32 -40.77 5.09 18.92
C ALA A 32 -39.82 3.88 19.07
N GLY A 33 -39.48 3.25 17.95
CA GLY A 33 -38.38 2.30 17.86
C GLY A 33 -37.08 3.07 17.69
N LEU A 34 -36.33 3.21 18.78
CA LEU A 34 -34.95 3.68 18.75
C LEU A 34 -34.17 2.86 17.71
N ASP A 35 -33.55 3.58 16.78
CA ASP A 35 -32.49 3.05 15.91
C ASP A 35 -31.49 2.29 16.79
N ARG A 36 -31.59 0.96 16.79
CA ARG A 36 -30.52 0.13 17.32
C ARG A 36 -29.47 0.10 16.23
N PRO A 37 -28.27 0.69 16.43
CA PRO A 37 -27.17 0.39 15.52
C PRO A 37 -27.03 -1.13 15.47
N ALA A 38 -26.89 -1.66 14.24
CA ALA A 38 -26.59 -3.06 14.03
C ALA A 38 -25.46 -3.49 14.98
N PRO A 39 -25.50 -4.70 15.56
CA PRO A 39 -24.49 -5.13 16.50
C PRO A 39 -23.12 -4.93 15.86
N VAL A 40 -22.30 -4.08 16.49
CA VAL A 40 -20.88 -3.94 16.19
C VAL A 40 -20.34 -5.36 16.25
N ARG A 41 -20.01 -5.92 15.08
CA ARG A 41 -19.34 -7.21 15.01
C ARG A 41 -18.09 -7.08 15.87
N ASP A 42 -17.96 -7.99 16.82
CA ASP A 42 -16.76 -8.17 17.61
C ASP A 42 -15.59 -8.42 16.66
N THR A 43 -14.84 -7.35 16.35
CA THR A 43 -13.62 -7.40 15.57
C THR A 43 -12.50 -7.83 16.51
N THR A 44 -12.41 -9.13 16.81
CA THR A 44 -11.17 -9.71 17.30
C THR A 44 -10.13 -9.59 16.18
N GLY A 45 -9.45 -8.43 16.14
CA GLY A 45 -8.26 -8.08 15.36
C GLY A 45 -8.32 -8.29 13.84
N TYR A 46 -8.26 -7.20 13.07
CA TYR A 46 -7.82 -7.33 11.68
C TYR A 46 -6.44 -8.01 11.65
N PRO A 47 -6.22 -9.01 10.77
CA PRO A 47 -4.98 -9.74 10.78
C PRO A 47 -3.83 -8.78 10.46
N GLY A 48 -2.79 -8.80 11.29
CA GLY A 48 -1.57 -8.04 11.06
C GLY A 48 -0.79 -8.56 9.86
N GLY A 49 0.34 -7.93 9.57
CA GLY A 49 1.35 -8.47 8.66
C GLY A 49 2.11 -9.67 9.26
N PRO A 50 3.21 -10.10 8.60
CA PRO A 50 3.97 -11.27 9.04
C PRO A 50 4.57 -11.08 10.44
N ALA A 51 4.36 -12.06 11.32
CA ALA A 51 4.79 -11.98 12.72
C ALA A 51 6.31 -12.02 12.93
N ARG A 52 7.05 -12.68 12.02
CA ARG A 52 8.52 -12.83 12.10
C ARG A 52 9.25 -12.10 10.97
N GLY A 53 8.71 -12.19 9.77
CA GLY A 53 9.29 -11.60 8.57
C GLY A 53 8.90 -10.15 8.35
N TRP A 54 9.28 -9.63 7.20
CA TRP A 54 9.08 -8.22 6.83
C TRP A 54 8.46 -8.12 5.44
N LEU A 55 7.63 -7.11 5.21
CA LEU A 55 7.24 -6.70 3.87
C LEU A 55 7.83 -5.34 3.52
N VAL A 56 8.26 -5.17 2.27
CA VAL A 56 8.63 -3.86 1.71
C VAL A 56 7.79 -3.64 0.45
N ILE A 57 6.70 -2.89 0.59
CA ILE A 57 5.70 -2.70 -0.46
C ILE A 57 5.90 -1.31 -1.05
N VAL A 58 6.27 -1.20 -2.33
CA VAL A 58 6.65 0.06 -2.97
C VAL A 58 5.66 0.45 -4.06
N GLY A 59 5.16 1.69 -4.03
CA GLY A 59 4.12 2.17 -4.94
C GLY A 59 4.53 2.26 -6.41
N GLY A 60 5.79 2.04 -6.77
CA GLY A 60 6.23 2.05 -8.16
C GLY A 60 7.42 2.98 -8.41
N ASN A 61 7.96 2.90 -9.63
CA ASN A 61 9.07 3.75 -10.09
C ASN A 61 10.19 3.93 -9.05
N LEU A 62 10.57 2.85 -8.38
CA LEU A 62 11.53 2.86 -7.29
C LEU A 62 12.89 3.38 -7.76
N HIS A 63 13.34 4.49 -7.19
CA HIS A 63 14.67 5.08 -7.43
C HIS A 63 15.34 5.58 -6.15
N ASP A 64 14.65 5.59 -5.02
CA ASP A 64 15.24 5.93 -3.73
C ASP A 64 16.14 4.78 -3.24
N PRO A 65 17.46 5.00 -3.14
CA PRO A 65 18.36 3.95 -2.68
C PRO A 65 18.14 3.62 -1.20
N ALA A 66 17.51 4.49 -0.40
CA ALA A 66 17.21 4.20 1.00
C ALA A 66 16.17 3.08 1.14
N ILE A 67 15.19 2.99 0.24
CA ILE A 67 14.20 1.90 0.24
C ILE A 67 14.89 0.56 -0.10
N ILE A 68 15.79 0.56 -1.09
CA ILE A 68 16.53 -0.64 -1.49
C ILE A 68 17.47 -1.08 -0.37
N ARG A 69 18.26 -0.15 0.20
CA ARG A 69 19.11 -0.46 1.36
C ARG A 69 18.30 -1.00 2.52
N ARG A 70 17.13 -0.43 2.80
CA ARG A 70 16.24 -0.94 3.85
C ARG A 70 15.80 -2.38 3.58
N PHE A 71 15.46 -2.72 2.34
CA PHE A 71 15.17 -4.11 1.98
C PHE A 71 16.39 -5.03 2.19
N LEU A 72 17.59 -4.61 1.79
CA LEU A 72 18.82 -5.40 1.99
C LEU A 72 19.16 -5.59 3.47
N GLU A 73 19.04 -4.55 4.29
CA GLU A 73 19.19 -4.64 5.75
C GLU A 73 18.26 -5.70 6.35
N LEU A 74 16.99 -5.67 5.96
CA LEU A 74 15.98 -6.64 6.43
C LEU A 74 16.23 -8.06 5.92
N ALA A 75 16.87 -8.22 4.76
CA ALA A 75 17.32 -9.50 4.26
C ALA A 75 18.55 -10.04 5.02
N GLY A 76 19.24 -9.22 5.83
CA GLY A 76 20.44 -9.60 6.55
C GLY A 76 21.74 -9.10 5.93
N GLY A 77 21.67 -8.08 5.05
CA GLY A 77 22.82 -7.39 4.48
C GLY A 77 23.05 -7.68 2.99
N PRO A 78 24.11 -7.11 2.42
CA PRO A 78 24.37 -7.15 0.97
C PRO A 78 24.63 -8.55 0.38
N ASP A 79 25.17 -9.47 1.20
CA ASP A 79 25.50 -10.85 0.79
C ASP A 79 24.36 -11.85 1.05
N ALA A 80 23.23 -11.38 1.60
CA ALA A 80 22.08 -12.23 1.86
C ALA A 80 21.57 -12.87 0.56
N PRO A 81 21.16 -14.15 0.58
CA PRO A 81 20.62 -14.81 -0.61
C PRO A 81 19.27 -14.19 -1.01
N LEU A 82 19.25 -13.50 -2.14
CA LEU A 82 18.08 -12.83 -2.69
C LEU A 82 17.51 -13.60 -3.90
N VAL A 83 16.20 -13.80 -3.89
CA VAL A 83 15.46 -14.32 -5.05
C VAL A 83 14.70 -13.18 -5.72
N MET A 84 15.04 -12.93 -6.97
CA MET A 84 14.58 -11.80 -7.77
C MET A 84 13.57 -12.32 -8.80
N ILE A 85 12.32 -11.87 -8.74
CA ILE A 85 11.19 -12.46 -9.49
C ILE A 85 10.63 -11.44 -10.50
N PRO A 86 11.04 -11.50 -11.77
CA PRO A 86 10.61 -10.57 -12.83
C PRO A 86 9.30 -10.98 -13.51
N THR A 87 8.59 -12.01 -13.02
CA THR A 87 7.48 -12.67 -13.72
C THR A 87 6.33 -11.74 -14.14
N ALA A 88 6.11 -10.65 -13.42
CA ALA A 88 5.14 -9.62 -13.82
C ALA A 88 5.57 -8.86 -15.09
N SER A 89 6.87 -8.66 -15.30
CA SER A 89 7.44 -7.91 -16.42
C SER A 89 7.14 -8.59 -17.75
N GLU A 90 7.28 -7.84 -18.85
CA GLU A 90 7.18 -8.40 -20.20
C GLU A 90 8.45 -9.18 -20.58
N GLY A 91 8.31 -10.07 -21.57
CA GLY A 91 9.34 -11.05 -21.93
C GLY A 91 9.15 -12.41 -21.24
N ASP A 92 9.88 -13.42 -21.73
CA ASP A 92 9.80 -14.82 -21.30
C ASP A 92 11.14 -15.38 -20.79
N GLN A 93 12.23 -14.64 -21.01
CA GLN A 93 13.57 -15.05 -20.59
C GLN A 93 14.25 -13.90 -19.86
N PHE A 94 14.74 -14.18 -18.66
CA PHE A 94 15.43 -13.21 -17.82
C PHE A 94 16.77 -13.80 -17.39
N GLY A 95 17.85 -13.10 -17.74
CA GLY A 95 19.21 -13.41 -17.30
C GLY A 95 19.75 -12.32 -16.39
N LEU A 96 20.98 -12.48 -15.91
CA LEU A 96 21.62 -11.50 -15.03
C LEU A 96 21.81 -10.12 -15.69
N SER A 97 21.66 -9.99 -17.01
CA SER A 97 21.59 -8.70 -17.69
C SER A 97 20.27 -7.94 -17.48
N PHE A 98 19.29 -8.51 -16.77
CA PHE A 98 18.01 -7.87 -16.49
C PHE A 98 18.21 -6.50 -15.83
N PRO A 99 17.79 -5.38 -16.46
CA PRO A 99 18.08 -4.02 -15.97
C PRO A 99 17.53 -3.74 -14.57
N GLY A 100 16.45 -4.43 -14.17
CA GLY A 100 15.89 -4.31 -12.83
C GLY A 100 16.86 -4.67 -11.71
N LEU A 101 17.88 -5.50 -11.98
CA LEU A 101 18.90 -5.87 -11.01
C LEU A 101 19.90 -4.75 -10.72
N GLN A 102 20.07 -3.77 -11.63
CA GLN A 102 21.15 -2.80 -11.52
C GLN A 102 21.06 -1.99 -10.22
N LYS A 103 19.87 -1.53 -9.86
CA LYS A 103 19.65 -0.74 -8.63
C LYS A 103 19.97 -1.51 -7.36
N PHE A 104 19.83 -2.84 -7.37
CA PHE A 104 20.21 -3.70 -6.25
C PHE A 104 21.73 -3.87 -6.16
N ARG A 105 22.41 -4.02 -7.32
CA ARG A 105 23.88 -4.04 -7.38
C ARG A 105 24.48 -2.72 -6.90
N ASP A 106 23.92 -1.60 -7.36
CA ASP A 106 24.36 -0.27 -6.96
C ASP A 106 24.19 -0.03 -5.45
N ALA A 107 23.19 -0.69 -4.84
CA ALA A 107 22.97 -0.70 -3.39
C ALA A 107 23.82 -1.74 -2.63
N GLY A 108 24.67 -2.50 -3.34
CA GLY A 108 25.65 -3.42 -2.77
C GLY A 108 25.28 -4.90 -2.82
N ALA A 109 24.10 -5.28 -3.33
CA ALA A 109 23.69 -6.68 -3.34
C ALA A 109 24.62 -7.56 -4.21
N THR A 110 25.17 -8.62 -3.62
CA THR A 110 26.15 -9.51 -4.28
C THR A 110 25.59 -10.89 -4.61
N ASN A 111 24.55 -11.33 -3.90
CA ASN A 111 24.01 -12.69 -3.97
C ASN A 111 22.55 -12.70 -4.45
N MET A 112 22.37 -12.59 -5.76
CA MET A 112 21.06 -12.54 -6.40
C MET A 112 20.87 -13.69 -7.40
N VAL A 113 19.74 -14.38 -7.28
CA VAL A 113 19.27 -15.37 -8.26
C VAL A 113 17.97 -14.89 -8.87
N LEU A 114 17.87 -14.93 -10.19
CA LEU A 114 16.59 -14.73 -10.88
C LEU A 114 15.77 -16.02 -10.85
N LEU A 115 14.50 -15.91 -10.46
CA LEU A 115 13.56 -17.01 -10.47
C LEU A 115 12.33 -16.63 -11.30
N HIS A 116 12.14 -17.31 -12.43
CA HIS A 116 11.07 -17.00 -13.38
C HIS A 116 10.54 -18.25 -14.06
N THR A 117 9.22 -18.35 -14.12
CA THR A 117 8.46 -19.20 -15.05
C THR A 117 7.04 -18.66 -15.09
N ARG A 118 6.34 -18.84 -16.22
CA ARG A 118 4.88 -18.70 -16.33
C ARG A 118 4.17 -20.05 -16.43
N ASP A 119 4.94 -21.14 -16.56
CA ASP A 119 4.39 -22.48 -16.48
C ASP A 119 4.15 -22.86 -15.02
N ARG A 120 2.88 -22.99 -14.70
CA ARG A 120 2.40 -23.32 -13.36
C ARG A 120 2.83 -24.72 -12.89
N ALA A 121 2.99 -25.68 -13.81
CA ALA A 121 3.51 -27.00 -13.48
C ALA A 121 4.98 -26.89 -13.05
N VAL A 122 5.79 -26.11 -13.78
CA VAL A 122 7.18 -25.82 -13.40
C VAL A 122 7.26 -25.10 -12.06
N ALA A 123 6.41 -24.08 -11.85
CA ALA A 123 6.32 -23.34 -10.58
C ALA A 123 5.97 -24.23 -9.36
N ASN A 124 5.41 -25.41 -9.61
CA ASN A 124 5.01 -26.36 -8.58
C ASN A 124 6.03 -27.50 -8.36
N THR A 125 7.22 -27.43 -8.99
CA THR A 125 8.28 -28.43 -8.82
C THR A 125 9.23 -28.09 -7.67
N ASP A 126 9.82 -29.12 -7.05
CA ASP A 126 10.79 -28.92 -5.97
C ASP A 126 12.10 -28.28 -6.44
N SER A 127 12.50 -28.53 -7.69
CA SER A 127 13.69 -27.93 -8.31
C SER A 127 13.51 -26.44 -8.53
N PHE A 128 12.34 -26.01 -9.02
CA PHE A 128 12.07 -24.59 -9.24
C PHE A 128 12.06 -23.80 -7.93
N VAL A 129 11.46 -24.34 -6.86
CA VAL A 129 11.38 -23.63 -5.57
C VAL A 129 12.65 -23.72 -4.74
N ALA A 130 13.65 -24.51 -5.14
CA ALA A 130 14.87 -24.73 -4.37
C ALA A 130 15.58 -23.43 -3.93
N PRO A 131 15.73 -22.39 -4.77
CA PRO A 131 16.35 -21.13 -4.35
C PRO A 131 15.59 -20.43 -3.19
N LEU A 132 14.26 -20.57 -3.11
CA LEU A 132 13.44 -19.94 -2.07
C LEU A 132 13.60 -20.61 -0.69
N ARG A 133 14.14 -21.84 -0.63
CA ARG A 133 14.34 -22.57 0.64
C ARG A 133 15.38 -21.91 1.54
N HIS A 134 16.38 -21.28 0.93
CA HIS A 134 17.47 -20.61 1.64
C HIS A 134 17.44 -19.08 1.50
N ALA A 135 16.54 -18.55 0.66
CA ALA A 135 16.37 -17.12 0.48
C ALA A 135 16.10 -16.40 1.80
N ARG A 136 16.74 -15.24 1.95
CA ARG A 136 16.49 -14.28 3.03
C ARG A 136 15.73 -13.05 2.55
N GLY A 137 15.79 -12.77 1.26
CA GLY A 137 14.98 -11.75 0.60
C GLY A 137 14.32 -12.29 -0.67
N VAL A 138 13.07 -11.91 -0.92
CA VAL A 138 12.40 -12.10 -2.21
C VAL A 138 11.96 -10.75 -2.74
N TRP A 139 12.18 -10.47 -4.02
CA TRP A 139 11.74 -9.22 -4.64
C TRP A 139 10.89 -9.45 -5.89
N PHE A 140 9.67 -8.91 -5.91
CA PHE A 140 8.80 -8.89 -7.09
C PHE A 140 8.97 -7.57 -7.88
N PHE A 141 9.32 -7.68 -9.15
CA PHE A 141 9.39 -6.51 -10.03
C PHE A 141 8.01 -6.09 -10.56
N GLY A 142 7.97 -4.92 -11.20
CA GLY A 142 6.76 -4.38 -11.83
C GLY A 142 6.35 -5.09 -13.13
N GLY A 143 5.19 -4.71 -13.64
CA GLY A 143 4.59 -5.27 -14.86
C GLY A 143 3.10 -5.51 -14.68
N ARG A 144 2.65 -6.75 -14.89
CA ARG A 144 1.26 -7.19 -14.71
C ARG A 144 1.16 -8.19 -13.55
N GLN A 145 0.52 -7.79 -12.45
CA GLN A 145 0.41 -8.61 -11.24
C GLN A 145 -0.41 -9.89 -11.44
N TRP A 146 -1.35 -9.93 -12.39
CA TRP A 146 -2.07 -11.16 -12.72
C TRP A 146 -1.14 -12.26 -13.26
N ARG A 147 -0.01 -11.92 -13.89
CA ARG A 147 0.99 -12.92 -14.32
C ARG A 147 1.65 -13.64 -13.15
N LEU A 148 1.83 -12.95 -12.02
CA LEU A 148 2.30 -13.58 -10.77
C LEU A 148 1.21 -14.46 -10.17
N ALA A 149 -0.05 -14.00 -10.23
CA ALA A 149 -1.20 -14.75 -9.76
C ALA A 149 -1.31 -16.10 -10.50
N ASP A 150 -1.35 -16.08 -11.84
CA ASP A 150 -1.44 -17.27 -12.68
C ASP A 150 -0.30 -18.25 -12.42
N ALA A 151 0.93 -17.73 -12.39
CA ALA A 151 2.12 -18.54 -12.26
C ALA A 151 2.21 -19.22 -10.89
N TYR A 152 1.89 -18.51 -9.80
CA TYR A 152 2.34 -18.92 -8.45
C TYR A 152 1.24 -19.19 -7.43
N LEU A 153 0.02 -18.65 -7.55
CA LEU A 153 -1.03 -18.85 -6.52
C LEU A 153 -1.34 -20.34 -6.32
N GLY A 154 -1.35 -20.86 -5.10
CA GLY A 154 -1.62 -22.26 -4.80
C GLY A 154 -0.57 -23.24 -5.32
N THR A 155 0.63 -22.76 -5.64
CA THR A 155 1.78 -23.63 -5.99
C THR A 155 2.76 -23.71 -4.83
N LYS A 156 3.71 -24.65 -4.91
CA LYS A 156 4.86 -24.69 -4.00
C LYS A 156 5.66 -23.38 -3.99
N THR A 157 5.62 -22.57 -5.05
CA THR A 157 6.32 -21.27 -5.09
C THR A 157 5.71 -20.29 -4.10
N GLU A 158 4.38 -20.14 -4.05
CA GLU A 158 3.70 -19.28 -3.06
C GLU A 158 4.02 -19.75 -1.64
N ALA A 159 3.86 -21.05 -1.35
CA ALA A 159 4.17 -21.60 -0.03
C ALA A 159 5.64 -21.39 0.38
N ALA A 160 6.58 -21.45 -0.58
CA ALA A 160 7.99 -21.20 -0.33
C ALA A 160 8.27 -19.71 -0.05
N ILE A 161 7.56 -18.79 -0.70
CA ILE A 161 7.60 -17.34 -0.41
C ILE A 161 7.09 -17.07 1.01
N ASP A 162 5.94 -17.65 1.39
CA ASP A 162 5.42 -17.55 2.76
C ASP A 162 6.44 -18.05 3.79
N SER A 163 7.12 -19.14 3.45
CA SER A 163 8.14 -19.72 4.31
C SER A 163 9.36 -18.80 4.51
N VAL A 164 9.67 -17.90 3.56
CA VAL A 164 10.71 -16.86 3.75
C VAL A 164 10.30 -15.92 4.88
N LEU A 165 9.05 -15.45 4.90
CA LEU A 165 8.52 -14.61 5.97
C LEU A 165 8.47 -15.35 7.31
N ALA A 166 8.02 -16.62 7.29
CA ALA A 166 7.95 -17.45 8.49
C ALA A 166 9.32 -17.67 9.15
N ARG A 167 10.41 -17.62 8.38
CA ARG A 167 11.80 -17.71 8.88
C ARG A 167 12.43 -16.37 9.25
N GLY A 168 11.69 -15.26 9.15
CA GLY A 168 12.19 -13.92 9.46
C GLY A 168 12.96 -13.25 8.31
N GLY A 169 12.75 -13.69 7.08
CA GLY A 169 13.22 -12.99 5.88
C GLY A 169 12.28 -11.83 5.48
N VAL A 170 12.60 -11.20 4.37
CA VAL A 170 11.83 -10.09 3.80
C VAL A 170 11.27 -10.43 2.42
N VAL A 171 10.03 -10.03 2.16
CA VAL A 171 9.44 -10.05 0.82
C VAL A 171 9.16 -8.60 0.42
N GLY A 172 9.66 -8.20 -0.73
CA GLY A 172 9.51 -6.85 -1.25
C GLY A 172 8.95 -6.85 -2.66
N GLY A 173 8.48 -5.70 -3.10
CA GLY A 173 8.08 -5.53 -4.49
C GLY A 173 7.60 -4.14 -4.83
N SER A 174 7.68 -3.81 -6.11
CA SER A 174 7.35 -2.48 -6.64
C SER A 174 6.28 -2.57 -7.73
N SER A 175 5.33 -1.63 -7.73
CA SER A 175 4.24 -1.59 -8.71
C SER A 175 3.40 -2.87 -8.67
N ALA A 176 3.30 -3.65 -9.74
CA ALA A 176 2.66 -4.97 -9.72
C ALA A 176 3.16 -5.89 -8.59
N GLY A 177 4.46 -5.83 -8.26
CA GLY A 177 5.06 -6.57 -7.16
C GLY A 177 4.66 -6.06 -5.76
N ALA A 178 4.12 -4.85 -5.65
CA ALA A 178 3.48 -4.36 -4.43
C ALA A 178 2.04 -4.88 -4.33
N THR A 179 1.26 -4.74 -5.41
CA THR A 179 -0.15 -5.14 -5.44
C THR A 179 -0.37 -6.63 -5.15
N ILE A 180 0.49 -7.52 -5.66
CA ILE A 180 0.37 -8.97 -5.46
C ILE A 180 0.49 -9.40 -3.99
N GLN A 181 1.10 -8.59 -3.12
CA GLN A 181 1.34 -8.94 -1.71
C GLN A 181 0.07 -8.83 -0.85
N GLY A 182 -0.93 -8.06 -1.28
CA GLY A 182 -2.23 -8.00 -0.63
C GLY A 182 -3.02 -9.29 -0.79
N SER A 183 -4.08 -9.47 -0.01
CA SER A 183 -5.01 -10.59 -0.19
C SER A 183 -5.97 -10.36 -1.37
N PHE A 184 -6.37 -9.10 -1.60
CA PHE A 184 -7.24 -8.73 -2.70
C PHE A 184 -6.46 -8.04 -3.81
N LEU A 185 -6.51 -8.62 -5.01
CA LEU A 185 -5.77 -8.16 -6.17
C LEU A 185 -6.57 -7.11 -6.95
N VAL A 186 -6.27 -5.84 -6.72
CA VAL A 186 -6.79 -4.78 -7.58
C VAL A 186 -6.06 -4.74 -8.91
N ARG A 187 -6.71 -4.24 -9.96
CA ARG A 187 -6.14 -4.07 -11.31
C ARG A 187 -5.63 -5.36 -11.93
N GLY A 188 -6.14 -6.51 -11.47
CA GLY A 188 -5.79 -7.84 -11.95
C GLY A 188 -6.42 -8.23 -13.28
N ASP A 189 -7.14 -7.34 -13.96
CA ASP A 189 -7.76 -7.62 -15.26
C ASP A 189 -6.70 -7.95 -16.34
N THR A 190 -6.92 -8.99 -17.14
CA THR A 190 -5.95 -9.40 -18.18
C THR A 190 -5.91 -8.44 -19.37
N LYS A 191 -6.94 -7.64 -19.61
CA LYS A 191 -7.08 -6.77 -20.79
C LYS A 191 -6.58 -5.36 -20.54
N THR A 192 -6.71 -4.82 -19.33
CA THR A 192 -6.31 -3.43 -19.00
C THR A 192 -5.84 -3.28 -17.55
N ASN A 193 -5.08 -2.23 -17.22
CA ASN A 193 -4.71 -1.89 -15.83
C ASN A 193 -5.68 -0.88 -15.18
N THR A 194 -6.75 -0.48 -15.85
CA THR A 194 -7.69 0.54 -15.36
C THR A 194 -8.87 -0.03 -14.58
N ILE A 195 -9.23 -1.30 -14.82
CA ILE A 195 -10.33 -1.97 -14.12
C ILE A 195 -9.87 -2.39 -12.72
N MET A 196 -10.45 -1.81 -11.68
CA MET A 196 -10.03 -2.09 -10.29
C MET A 196 -10.33 -3.51 -9.84
N MET A 197 -11.48 -4.06 -10.22
CA MET A 197 -11.90 -5.43 -9.88
C MET A 197 -12.04 -6.23 -11.18
N GLY A 198 -10.95 -6.88 -11.58
CA GLY A 198 -10.84 -7.61 -12.85
C GLY A 198 -11.22 -9.09 -12.75
N ASP A 199 -10.76 -9.86 -13.73
CA ASP A 199 -10.84 -11.33 -13.77
C ASP A 199 -9.96 -12.03 -12.71
N HIS A 200 -8.92 -11.36 -12.20
CA HIS A 200 -8.12 -11.80 -11.07
C HIS A 200 -8.29 -10.86 -9.87
N GLN A 201 -8.72 -11.42 -8.74
CA GLN A 201 -8.97 -10.66 -7.50
C GLN A 201 -8.28 -11.26 -6.27
N LYS A 202 -7.54 -12.37 -6.42
CA LYS A 202 -6.77 -12.99 -5.35
C LYS A 202 -5.29 -12.65 -5.49
N GLY A 203 -4.70 -12.10 -4.43
CA GLY A 203 -3.25 -11.95 -4.30
C GLY A 203 -2.66 -13.03 -3.39
N PHE A 204 -1.36 -12.96 -3.11
CA PHE A 204 -0.67 -13.93 -2.24
C PHE A 204 -1.10 -13.82 -0.78
N GLY A 205 -1.73 -12.71 -0.38
CA GLY A 205 -2.20 -12.56 1.01
C GLY A 205 -1.09 -12.48 2.04
N LEU A 206 0.13 -12.09 1.63
CA LEU A 206 1.25 -11.82 2.54
C LEU A 206 0.89 -10.72 3.55
N LEU A 207 0.04 -9.78 3.10
CA LEU A 207 -0.66 -8.83 3.94
C LEU A 207 -2.18 -9.12 3.88
N PRO A 208 -2.71 -9.91 4.83
CA PRO A 208 -4.09 -10.37 4.80
C PRO A 208 -5.09 -9.24 5.06
N GLY A 209 -6.26 -9.30 4.42
CA GLY A 209 -7.32 -8.30 4.59
C GLY A 209 -7.03 -6.93 3.94
N VAL A 210 -6.08 -6.88 2.99
CA VAL A 210 -5.63 -5.63 2.38
C VAL A 210 -5.73 -5.68 0.85
N ALA A 211 -6.21 -4.58 0.27
CA ALA A 211 -6.11 -4.25 -1.15
C ALA A 211 -5.05 -3.16 -1.36
N ILE A 212 -4.08 -3.41 -2.25
CA ILE A 212 -2.93 -2.50 -2.47
C ILE A 212 -2.98 -1.92 -3.88
N ASP A 213 -3.12 -0.60 -4.01
CA ASP A 213 -2.95 0.12 -5.27
C ASP A 213 -1.61 0.89 -5.31
N GLN A 214 -1.14 1.16 -6.52
CA GLN A 214 0.19 1.63 -6.83
C GLN A 214 0.16 2.77 -7.85
N HIS A 215 1.19 3.61 -7.83
CA HIS A 215 1.31 4.84 -8.63
C HIS A 215 0.12 5.79 -8.43
N VAL A 216 -0.35 5.91 -7.19
CA VAL A 216 -1.66 6.51 -6.90
C VAL A 216 -1.72 7.99 -7.29
N LEU A 217 -0.82 8.84 -6.79
CA LEU A 217 -0.93 10.29 -7.02
C LEU A 217 -0.42 10.69 -8.40
N VAL A 218 0.72 10.16 -8.83
CA VAL A 218 1.30 10.49 -10.15
C VAL A 218 0.36 10.17 -11.31
N ARG A 219 -0.64 9.28 -11.11
CA ARG A 219 -1.65 8.92 -12.10
C ARG A 219 -3.06 9.44 -11.80
N ASN A 220 -3.23 10.28 -10.76
CA ASN A 220 -4.53 10.80 -10.31
C ASN A 220 -5.56 9.69 -10.00
N ARG A 221 -5.13 8.66 -9.25
CA ARG A 221 -5.90 7.44 -8.92
C ARG A 221 -6.31 7.36 -7.47
N GLU A 222 -6.18 8.43 -6.70
CA GLU A 222 -6.50 8.47 -5.28
C GLU A 222 -7.96 8.17 -4.95
N PHE A 223 -8.86 8.17 -5.94
CA PHE A 223 -10.26 7.78 -5.74
C PHE A 223 -10.56 6.34 -6.17
N ASP A 224 -9.65 5.65 -6.86
CA ASP A 224 -9.94 4.37 -7.52
C ASP A 224 -10.17 3.22 -6.51
N LEU A 225 -9.55 3.27 -5.33
CA LEU A 225 -9.77 2.26 -4.28
C LEU A 225 -11.11 2.42 -3.56
N VAL A 226 -11.74 3.59 -3.62
CA VAL A 226 -13.03 3.85 -2.95
C VAL A 226 -14.11 2.82 -3.33
N PRO A 227 -14.45 2.60 -4.61
CA PRO A 227 -15.47 1.63 -4.99
C PRO A 227 -15.11 0.18 -4.62
N VAL A 228 -13.81 -0.15 -4.49
CA VAL A 228 -13.36 -1.46 -4.02
C VAL A 228 -13.72 -1.63 -2.55
N ILE A 229 -13.41 -0.64 -1.72
CA ILE A 229 -13.68 -0.68 -0.28
C ILE A 229 -15.17 -0.58 0.03
N GLU A 230 -15.95 0.15 -0.77
CA GLU A 230 -17.41 0.19 -0.66
C GLU A 230 -18.03 -1.19 -0.92
N LYS A 231 -17.49 -1.95 -1.88
CA LYS A 231 -17.95 -3.31 -2.19
C LYS A 231 -17.42 -4.37 -1.22
N HIS A 232 -16.23 -4.15 -0.68
CA HIS A 232 -15.52 -5.06 0.22
C HIS A 232 -15.12 -4.34 1.53
N PRO A 233 -16.09 -4.03 2.41
CA PRO A 233 -15.85 -3.27 3.64
C PRO A 233 -15.06 -4.06 4.70
N ASP A 234 -14.77 -5.33 4.45
CA ASP A 234 -13.84 -6.14 5.24
C ASP A 234 -12.36 -5.80 4.96
N LEU A 235 -12.07 -5.15 3.83
CA LEU A 235 -10.71 -4.81 3.43
C LEU A 235 -10.22 -3.46 4.01
N LEU A 236 -8.91 -3.36 4.19
CA LEU A 236 -8.19 -2.08 4.23
C LEU A 236 -7.68 -1.78 2.82
N GLY A 237 -7.94 -0.60 2.30
CA GLY A 237 -7.28 -0.12 1.09
C GLY A 237 -6.01 0.65 1.44
N ILE A 238 -4.92 0.34 0.75
CA ILE A 238 -3.65 1.07 0.85
C ILE A 238 -3.22 1.50 -0.55
N GLY A 239 -3.19 2.80 -0.79
CA GLY A 239 -2.74 3.38 -2.04
C GLY A 239 -1.34 3.96 -1.89
N LEU A 240 -0.34 3.43 -2.59
CA LEU A 240 1.04 3.93 -2.52
C LEU A 240 1.39 4.74 -3.76
N ASP A 241 1.96 5.92 -3.54
CA ASP A 241 2.53 6.71 -4.63
C ASP A 241 3.93 6.22 -5.04
N GLU A 242 4.40 6.68 -6.20
CA GLU A 242 5.73 6.35 -6.68
C GLU A 242 6.82 6.71 -5.67
N ASN A 243 7.88 5.89 -5.68
CA ASN A 243 9.07 6.05 -4.85
C ASN A 243 8.78 6.19 -3.34
N THR A 244 7.70 5.56 -2.91
CA THR A 244 7.22 5.54 -1.52
C THR A 244 6.88 4.11 -1.18
N ALA A 245 7.20 3.72 0.05
CA ALA A 245 7.00 2.37 0.50
C ALA A 245 6.40 2.32 1.91
N ILE A 246 5.74 1.21 2.21
CA ILE A 246 5.50 0.79 3.58
C ILE A 246 6.41 -0.37 3.94
N VAL A 247 6.99 -0.32 5.13
CA VAL A 247 7.73 -1.43 5.73
C VAL A 247 6.87 -2.05 6.81
N VAL A 248 6.43 -3.29 6.60
CA VAL A 248 5.47 -3.98 7.48
C VAL A 248 6.18 -5.03 8.33
N HIS A 249 5.86 -5.07 9.63
CA HIS A 249 6.27 -6.12 10.55
C HIS A 249 5.27 -6.27 11.69
N GLY A 250 4.81 -7.50 11.92
CA GLY A 250 3.73 -7.76 12.86
C GLY A 250 2.49 -6.92 12.52
N SER A 251 1.87 -6.29 13.53
CA SER A 251 0.69 -5.46 13.33
C SER A 251 0.97 -4.07 12.77
N ARG A 252 2.22 -3.68 12.50
CA ARG A 252 2.54 -2.28 12.16
C ARG A 252 3.24 -2.14 10.84
N PHE A 253 3.02 -0.98 10.21
CA PHE A 253 3.89 -0.52 9.15
C PHE A 253 4.33 0.92 9.37
N GLN A 254 5.47 1.28 8.78
CA GLN A 254 5.99 2.64 8.70
C GLN A 254 6.13 3.07 7.24
N VAL A 255 5.81 4.33 6.95
CA VAL A 255 6.01 4.93 5.63
C VAL A 255 7.45 5.43 5.47
N ILE A 256 8.11 5.04 4.38
CA ILE A 256 9.43 5.52 3.96
C ILE A 256 9.40 5.97 2.49
N GLY A 257 10.41 6.72 2.05
CA GLY A 257 10.52 7.17 0.66
C GLY A 257 10.27 8.66 0.50
N ARG A 258 9.49 9.05 -0.53
CA ARG A 258 9.44 10.46 -0.97
C ARG A 258 8.06 11.12 -1.07
N SER A 259 6.99 10.34 -1.07
CA SER A 259 5.62 10.83 -1.25
C SER A 259 4.71 10.27 -0.15
N TYR A 260 3.45 10.01 -0.48
CA TYR A 260 2.40 9.65 0.47
C TYR A 260 1.86 8.24 0.27
N VAL A 261 1.23 7.74 1.33
CA VAL A 261 0.41 6.54 1.33
C VAL A 261 -1.02 6.92 1.71
N ALA A 262 -1.99 6.64 0.86
CA ALA A 262 -3.42 6.83 1.12
C ALA A 262 -4.00 5.63 1.86
N ILE A 263 -4.79 5.88 2.90
CA ILE A 263 -5.46 4.88 3.72
C ILE A 263 -6.96 4.97 3.51
N TYR A 264 -7.56 3.87 3.03
CA TYR A 264 -8.98 3.72 2.77
C TYR A 264 -9.54 2.72 3.77
N ASP A 265 -10.05 3.24 4.88
CA ASP A 265 -10.57 2.42 5.97
C ASP A 265 -12.08 2.65 6.09
N PRO A 266 -12.92 1.64 5.82
CA PRO A 266 -14.38 1.82 5.84
C PRO A 266 -14.92 2.16 7.24
N THR A 267 -14.10 1.98 8.29
CA THR A 267 -14.46 2.28 9.69
C THR A 267 -13.98 3.65 10.17
N ARG A 268 -13.24 4.40 9.35
CA ARG A 268 -12.66 5.71 9.69
C ARG A 268 -12.98 6.74 8.62
N ARG A 269 -13.17 8.00 9.00
CA ARG A 269 -13.33 9.13 8.08
C ARG A 269 -12.62 10.36 8.63
N LEU A 270 -12.27 11.27 7.73
CA LEU A 270 -11.86 12.62 8.13
C LEU A 270 -13.06 13.36 8.72
N ASP A 271 -12.80 14.33 9.60
CA ASP A 271 -13.78 15.28 10.15
C ASP A 271 -14.50 16.07 9.04
N SER A 272 -13.80 16.35 7.94
CA SER A 272 -14.35 16.93 6.71
C SER A 272 -15.26 16.00 5.90
N GLY A 273 -15.41 14.73 6.31
CA GLY A 273 -16.16 13.70 5.59
C GLY A 273 -15.38 12.95 4.51
N GLY A 274 -14.08 13.21 4.36
CA GLY A 274 -13.20 12.50 3.41
C GLY A 274 -13.16 10.98 3.66
N ARG A 275 -13.18 10.21 2.56
CA ARG A 275 -13.20 8.72 2.55
C ARG A 275 -11.83 8.06 2.69
N PHE A 276 -10.77 8.84 2.64
CA PHE A 276 -9.39 8.39 2.86
C PHE A 276 -8.56 9.54 3.40
N TYR A 277 -7.37 9.24 3.88
CA TYR A 277 -6.39 10.22 4.33
C TYR A 277 -4.97 9.77 4.02
N PHE A 278 -4.03 10.71 4.03
CA PHE A 278 -2.64 10.43 3.70
C PHE A 278 -1.77 10.27 4.95
N LEU A 279 -0.90 9.27 4.89
CA LEU A 279 0.29 9.13 5.72
C LEU A 279 1.49 9.65 4.93
N ARG A 280 2.34 10.43 5.60
CA ARG A 280 3.62 10.91 5.03
C ARG A 280 4.78 10.06 5.54
N VAL A 281 5.96 10.25 4.95
CA VAL A 281 7.21 9.64 5.40
C VAL A 281 7.41 9.83 6.91
N GLY A 282 7.70 8.74 7.61
CA GLY A 282 7.86 8.70 9.07
C GLY A 282 6.58 8.38 9.84
N ASP A 283 5.39 8.59 9.27
CA ASP A 283 4.13 8.15 9.88
C ASP A 283 4.09 6.61 9.95
N SER A 284 3.31 6.09 10.88
CA SER A 284 3.08 4.65 11.05
C SER A 284 1.61 4.34 11.20
N TYR A 285 1.25 3.08 10.98
CA TYR A 285 -0.12 2.60 11.09
C TYR A 285 -0.14 1.22 11.75
N ASP A 286 -1.08 1.04 12.67
CA ASP A 286 -1.36 -0.24 13.30
C ASP A 286 -2.55 -0.90 12.58
N LEU A 287 -2.24 -1.99 11.87
CA LEU A 287 -3.15 -2.79 11.06
C LEU A 287 -4.24 -3.46 11.91
N THR A 288 -3.93 -3.81 13.15
CA THR A 288 -4.87 -4.51 14.04
C THR A 288 -5.84 -3.53 14.68
N THR A 289 -5.36 -2.38 15.18
CA THR A 289 -6.23 -1.36 15.80
C THR A 289 -6.82 -0.37 14.80
N ARG A 290 -6.38 -0.42 13.54
CA ARG A 290 -6.76 0.52 12.48
C ARG A 290 -6.47 1.97 12.88
N THR A 291 -5.27 2.23 13.39
CA THR A 291 -4.87 3.55 13.94
C THR A 291 -3.61 4.08 13.27
N ALA A 292 -3.67 5.32 12.81
CA ALA A 292 -2.52 6.05 12.28
C ALA A 292 -1.80 6.84 13.39
N TYR A 293 -0.48 6.91 13.30
CA TYR A 293 0.37 7.66 14.22
C TYR A 293 1.35 8.52 13.46
N ARG A 294 1.51 9.77 13.93
CA ARG A 294 2.54 10.69 13.48
C ARG A 294 3.51 10.93 14.63
N PRO A 295 4.80 10.61 14.49
CA PRO A 295 5.77 10.93 15.52
C PRO A 295 5.90 12.45 15.64
N ILE A 296 5.91 12.94 16.88
CA ILE A 296 6.23 14.34 17.20
C ILE A 296 7.68 14.34 17.68
N GLN A 297 8.55 15.06 16.97
CA GLN A 297 9.92 15.27 17.41
C GLN A 297 9.90 16.44 18.40
N VAL A 298 10.29 16.16 19.65
CA VAL A 298 10.41 17.18 20.69
C VAL A 298 11.88 17.55 20.83
N GLU A 299 12.24 18.77 20.46
CA GLU A 299 13.59 19.29 20.72
C GLU A 299 13.80 19.40 22.23
N ARG A 300 14.96 18.93 22.69
CA ARG A 300 15.39 19.08 24.08
C ARG A 300 16.79 19.67 24.07
N PRO A 301 17.07 20.70 24.90
CA PRO A 301 18.42 21.20 25.08
C PRO A 301 19.36 20.06 25.44
N LEU A 302 20.57 20.07 24.88
CA LEU A 302 21.62 19.17 25.33
C LEU A 302 21.97 19.56 26.77
N GLY A 303 21.61 18.71 27.74
CA GLY A 303 21.75 19.05 29.17
C GLY A 303 23.18 19.28 29.66
N ARG A 304 24.20 19.11 28.81
CA ARG A 304 25.61 19.42 29.07
C ARG A 304 26.08 20.73 28.42
N VAL A 305 25.21 21.40 27.67
CA VAL A 305 25.51 22.69 27.04
C VAL A 305 24.95 23.77 27.95
N GLU A 306 25.85 24.41 28.67
CA GLU A 306 25.55 25.54 29.53
C GLU A 306 25.51 26.82 28.68
N GLN A 307 24.65 27.78 29.06
CA GLN A 307 24.63 29.12 28.46
C GLN A 307 25.69 30.02 29.09
N GLU A 308 26.92 29.51 29.26
CA GLU A 308 28.06 30.32 29.65
C GLU A 308 28.97 30.50 28.44
N GLY A 309 29.11 31.75 28.00
CA GLY A 309 30.07 32.10 26.96
C GLY A 309 31.49 31.99 27.50
N TRP A 310 32.45 31.67 26.63
CA TRP A 310 33.89 31.55 26.94
C TRP A 310 34.57 32.89 27.28
N GLY A 311 33.93 33.79 28.04
CA GLY A 311 34.47 35.13 28.29
C GLY A 311 33.69 35.98 29.28
N SER A 312 33.94 35.77 30.58
CA SER A 312 34.10 36.87 31.54
C SER A 312 35.13 36.48 32.59
N ASP A 313 36.33 36.11 32.14
CA ASP A 313 37.51 36.33 32.97
C ASP A 313 37.66 37.85 33.05
N SER A 314 37.10 38.39 34.12
CA SER A 314 37.27 39.76 34.55
C SER A 314 38.76 40.00 34.66
N ALA A 315 39.29 40.77 33.71
CA ALA A 315 40.58 41.43 33.83
C ALA A 315 40.48 42.53 34.90
N ASP A 316 40.21 42.15 36.15
CA ASP A 316 40.37 42.98 37.33
C ASP A 316 41.53 42.39 38.14
N GLY A 317 42.74 42.71 37.70
CA GLY A 317 43.98 42.28 38.35
C GLY A 317 45.21 42.91 37.72
N GLY A 318 45.43 44.21 37.98
CA GLY A 318 46.63 44.95 37.59
C GLY A 318 46.50 46.45 37.72
#